data_AF-Q7NCN4-F1
#
_entry.id   AF-Q7NCN4-F1
#
_cell.length_a   1.000
_cell.length_b   1.000
_cell.length_c   1.000
_cell.angle_alpha   90.00
_cell.angle_beta   90.00
_cell.angle_gamma   90.00
#
_symmetry.space_group_name_H-M   'P 1'
#
loop_
_entity.id
_entity.type
_entity.pdbx_description
1 polymer ?
#
loop_
_entity_poly.entity_id
_entity_poly.type
_entity_poly.pdbx_seq_one_letter_code
_entity_poly.pdbx_strand_id
1 'polypeptide(L)'
;MEITIRIRRQAESGSPDYKSYGLDVDPGTTVLDALMRIKGEIDGTLAFRKNCRNAICGSCAMRINGRSALACANRIRDVADARGEILIQPMGNMPVIKDLVVDMTSFWKHLDQVDPYVSTAARRPPEKEFLQTPEQRAAVEQAGNCILCGACYSECNSREVNPNFVGPHALAKAQRVMADNRDDRTAQRHALYNQPEFAWGCTRCFYCNEVCPMGVQPLDQIQKIRHELLTDKAAQPNTAMRHRRVMVRQIKESGWLDEASFALQVVGRDFKGLWNLVPLGVRMAAKGKMPLRHRPIENCAQVRDLIEEIQKEDAQS
;
A
#
# COMPACT_ATOMS: atom_id res chain seq x y z
N MET A 1 19.15 3.06 -31.92
CA MET A 1 19.76 3.55 -30.67
C MET A 1 20.35 2.36 -29.95
N GLU A 2 21.66 2.38 -29.74
CA GLU A 2 22.34 1.31 -28.99
C GLU A 2 22.03 1.42 -27.49
N ILE A 3 21.62 0.31 -26.91
CA ILE A 3 21.32 0.19 -25.49
C ILE A 3 21.89 -1.10 -24.92
N THR A 4 22.06 -1.12 -23.61
CA THR A 4 22.39 -2.33 -22.84
C THR A 4 21.28 -2.64 -21.86
N ILE A 5 20.65 -3.80 -21.99
CA ILE A 5 19.68 -4.29 -21.02
C ILE A 5 20.38 -5.28 -20.08
N ARG A 6 20.51 -4.89 -18.82
CA ARG A 6 21.09 -5.71 -17.76
C ARG A 6 19.97 -6.40 -16.99
N ILE A 7 19.86 -7.71 -17.09
CA ILE A 7 18.77 -8.51 -16.52
C ILE A 7 19.30 -9.35 -15.36
N ARG A 8 18.62 -9.31 -14.20
CA ARG A 8 18.83 -10.29 -13.12
C ARG A 8 18.25 -11.64 -13.54
N ARG A 9 19.13 -12.59 -13.84
CA ARG A 9 18.82 -13.97 -14.21
C ARG A 9 18.88 -14.88 -12.99
N GLN A 10 18.01 -15.88 -12.93
CA GLN A 10 17.98 -16.86 -11.85
C GLN A 10 17.31 -18.14 -12.34
N ALA A 11 18.01 -19.28 -12.21
CA ALA A 11 17.40 -20.60 -12.33
C ALA A 11 16.60 -20.95 -11.07
N GLU A 12 15.67 -21.89 -11.17
CA GLU A 12 14.76 -22.26 -10.06
C GLU A 12 15.49 -22.61 -8.76
N SER A 13 16.66 -23.26 -8.85
CA SER A 13 17.52 -23.62 -7.73
C SER A 13 18.89 -22.92 -7.73
N GLY A 14 19.07 -21.87 -8.55
CA GLY A 14 20.35 -21.20 -8.75
C GLY A 14 20.50 -19.88 -7.98
N SER A 15 21.74 -19.46 -7.75
CA SER A 15 22.05 -18.10 -7.29
C SER A 15 21.73 -17.08 -8.40
N PRO A 16 21.25 -15.88 -8.05
CA PRO A 16 21.01 -14.84 -9.04
C PRO A 16 22.33 -14.32 -9.62
N ASP A 17 22.31 -14.02 -10.91
CA ASP A 17 23.40 -13.40 -11.65
C ASP A 17 22.86 -12.31 -12.58
N TYR A 18 23.71 -11.41 -13.05
CA TYR A 18 23.34 -10.36 -14.00
C TYR A 18 23.91 -10.65 -15.38
N LYS A 19 23.05 -10.71 -16.38
CA LYS A 19 23.45 -10.80 -17.79
C LYS A 19 23.10 -9.52 -18.54
N SER A 20 24.03 -9.06 -19.36
CA SER A 20 23.86 -7.87 -20.19
C SER A 20 23.62 -8.26 -21.64
N TYR A 21 22.67 -7.57 -22.28
CA TYR A 21 22.30 -7.76 -23.67
C TYR A 21 22.39 -6.42 -24.40
N GLY A 22 23.29 -6.32 -25.37
CA GLY A 22 23.37 -5.17 -26.28
C GLY A 22 22.29 -5.27 -27.35
N LEU A 23 21.54 -4.19 -27.58
CA LEU A 23 20.52 -4.12 -28.62
C LEU A 23 20.60 -2.77 -29.34
N ASP A 24 20.37 -2.78 -30.64
CA ASP A 24 20.03 -1.58 -31.39
C ASP A 24 18.51 -1.49 -31.58
N VAL A 25 17.88 -0.45 -31.02
CA VAL A 25 16.42 -0.31 -30.95
C VAL A 25 15.92 1.01 -31.51
N ASP A 26 14.67 1.03 -31.93
CA ASP A 26 13.97 2.23 -32.35
C ASP A 26 13.50 3.07 -31.15
N PRO A 27 13.28 4.38 -31.31
CA PRO A 27 12.77 5.24 -30.22
C PRO A 27 11.40 4.83 -29.66
N GLY A 28 10.60 4.10 -30.44
CA GLY A 28 9.29 3.60 -30.04
C GLY A 28 9.32 2.29 -29.26
N THR A 29 10.48 1.60 -29.21
CA THR A 29 10.61 0.28 -28.60
C THR A 29 10.35 0.34 -27.08
N THR A 30 9.43 -0.49 -26.60
CA THR A 30 9.16 -0.64 -25.16
C THR A 30 10.13 -1.61 -24.51
N VAL A 31 10.24 -1.56 -23.18
CA VAL A 31 11.02 -2.54 -22.43
C VAL A 31 10.53 -3.97 -22.71
N LEU A 32 9.22 -4.16 -22.86
CA LEU A 32 8.65 -5.47 -23.22
C LEU A 32 9.09 -5.94 -24.61
N ASP A 33 9.14 -5.03 -25.60
CA ASP A 33 9.56 -5.38 -26.95
C ASP A 33 11.02 -5.85 -26.97
N ALA A 34 11.89 -5.17 -26.23
CA ALA A 34 13.28 -5.59 -26.11
C ALA A 34 13.44 -6.92 -25.37
N LEU A 35 12.68 -7.18 -24.30
CA LEU A 35 12.68 -8.49 -23.64
C LEU A 35 12.19 -9.61 -24.56
N MET A 36 11.17 -9.33 -25.39
CA MET A 36 10.70 -10.27 -26.41
C MET A 36 11.75 -10.55 -27.46
N ARG A 37 12.48 -9.52 -27.92
CA ARG A 37 13.58 -9.66 -28.88
C ARG A 37 14.72 -10.48 -28.30
N ILE A 38 15.17 -10.18 -27.08
CA ILE A 38 16.20 -10.96 -26.38
C ILE A 38 15.77 -12.43 -26.32
N LYS A 39 14.54 -12.72 -25.91
CA LYS A 39 14.06 -14.09 -25.82
C LYS A 39 13.96 -14.78 -27.19
N GLY A 40 13.51 -14.07 -28.22
CA GLY A 40 13.27 -14.64 -29.55
C GLY A 40 14.55 -14.87 -30.36
N GLU A 41 15.53 -13.98 -30.23
CA GLU A 41 16.68 -13.90 -31.14
C GLU A 41 18.01 -14.22 -30.47
N ILE A 42 18.14 -14.02 -29.15
CA ILE A 42 19.44 -14.03 -28.46
C ILE A 42 19.51 -15.15 -27.40
N ASP A 43 18.54 -15.21 -26.51
CA ASP A 43 18.52 -16.13 -25.37
C ASP A 43 17.09 -16.65 -25.07
N GLY A 44 16.76 -17.78 -25.72
CA GLY A 44 15.48 -18.46 -25.56
C GLY A 44 15.15 -18.90 -24.13
N THR A 45 16.13 -18.96 -23.23
CA THR A 45 15.95 -19.43 -21.85
C THR A 45 15.34 -18.39 -20.91
N LEU A 46 15.34 -17.11 -21.33
CA LEU A 46 14.81 -15.99 -20.54
C LEU A 46 13.31 -16.19 -20.24
N ALA A 47 12.93 -16.07 -18.97
CA ALA A 47 11.54 -16.19 -18.53
C ALA A 47 11.00 -14.87 -17.95
N PHE A 48 9.82 -14.46 -18.43
CA PHE A 48 9.04 -13.33 -17.92
C PHE A 48 7.56 -13.50 -18.28
N ARG A 49 6.67 -12.84 -17.54
CA ARG A 49 5.23 -12.81 -17.84
C ARG A 49 4.89 -11.64 -18.76
N LYS A 50 4.00 -11.90 -19.73
CA LYS A 50 3.43 -10.89 -20.64
C LYS A 50 2.09 -11.36 -21.19
N ASN A 51 1.26 -10.42 -21.64
CA ASN A 51 0.03 -10.73 -22.38
C ASN A 51 -0.42 -9.58 -23.29
N CYS A 52 -1.18 -8.59 -22.79
CA CYS A 52 -1.95 -7.65 -23.62
C CYS A 52 -1.15 -6.62 -24.42
N ARG A 53 0.09 -6.30 -24.01
CA ARG A 53 0.94 -5.23 -24.58
C ARG A 53 0.37 -3.80 -24.59
N ASN A 54 -0.85 -3.58 -24.12
CA ASN A 54 -1.49 -2.25 -23.99
C ASN A 54 -1.82 -1.89 -22.52
N ALA A 55 -0.86 -2.09 -21.62
CA ALA A 55 -0.88 -1.62 -20.22
C ALA A 55 -2.08 -1.97 -19.31
N ILE A 56 -2.99 -2.86 -19.72
CA ILE A 56 -4.25 -3.12 -18.98
C ILE A 56 -4.28 -4.45 -18.20
N CYS A 57 -3.57 -5.50 -18.64
CA CYS A 57 -3.67 -6.82 -17.99
C CYS A 57 -2.76 -6.99 -16.76
N GLY A 58 -1.82 -6.07 -16.51
CA GLY A 58 -0.90 -6.12 -15.36
C GLY A 58 0.20 -7.18 -15.41
N SER A 59 0.16 -8.16 -16.33
CA SER A 59 1.09 -9.32 -16.33
C SER A 59 2.57 -9.01 -16.50
N CYS A 60 2.93 -7.86 -17.07
CA CYS A 60 4.32 -7.48 -17.36
C CYS A 60 4.92 -6.52 -16.32
N ALA A 61 4.37 -6.49 -15.11
CA ALA A 61 4.96 -5.76 -13.99
C ALA A 61 6.29 -6.40 -13.58
N MET A 62 7.33 -5.57 -13.49
CA MET A 62 8.69 -5.94 -13.06
C MET A 62 9.41 -4.70 -12.58
N ARG A 63 10.60 -4.84 -11.97
CA ARG A 63 11.42 -3.70 -11.57
C ARG A 63 12.28 -3.24 -12.74
N ILE A 64 12.15 -1.97 -13.11
CA ILE A 64 12.91 -1.26 -14.13
C ILE A 64 13.68 -0.17 -13.40
N ASN A 65 15.01 -0.22 -13.44
CA ASN A 65 15.90 0.66 -12.68
C ASN A 65 15.56 0.75 -11.19
N GLY A 66 15.24 -0.40 -10.59
CA GLY A 66 14.96 -0.51 -9.16
C GLY A 66 13.53 -0.16 -8.75
N ARG A 67 12.66 0.32 -9.63
CA ARG A 67 11.23 0.60 -9.33
C ARG A 67 10.29 -0.27 -10.15
N SER A 68 9.20 -0.72 -9.54
CA SER A 68 8.19 -1.50 -10.26
C SER A 68 7.48 -0.65 -11.30
N ALA A 69 7.37 -1.17 -12.52
CA ALA A 69 6.65 -0.56 -13.62
C ALA A 69 6.18 -1.62 -14.62
N LEU A 70 5.25 -1.25 -15.51
CA LEU A 70 4.79 -2.14 -16.60
C LEU A 70 5.79 -2.08 -17.77
N ALA A 71 6.41 -3.21 -18.11
CA ALA A 71 7.38 -3.24 -19.20
C ALA A 71 6.80 -2.81 -20.57
N CYS A 72 5.51 -3.04 -20.81
CA CYS A 72 4.87 -2.63 -22.06
C CYS A 72 4.48 -1.14 -22.12
N ALA A 73 4.45 -0.45 -20.98
CA ALA A 73 4.07 0.96 -20.92
C ALA A 73 5.29 1.89 -20.94
N ASN A 74 6.48 1.36 -20.66
CA ASN A 74 7.71 2.13 -20.56
C ASN A 74 8.53 1.98 -21.82
N ARG A 75 8.81 3.10 -22.50
CA ARG A 75 9.68 3.13 -23.67
C ARG A 75 11.12 3.17 -23.22
N ILE A 76 11.98 2.50 -23.97
CA ILE A 76 13.42 2.41 -23.66
C ILE A 76 14.03 3.81 -23.55
N ARG A 77 13.72 4.70 -24.49
CA ARG A 77 14.24 6.08 -24.49
C ARG A 77 13.87 6.88 -23.23
N ASP A 78 12.76 6.52 -22.56
CA ASP A 78 12.25 7.26 -21.40
C ASP A 78 12.87 6.72 -20.09
N VAL A 79 13.42 5.51 -20.10
CA VAL A 79 13.95 4.82 -18.91
C VAL A 79 15.44 4.47 -18.99
N ALA A 80 16.08 4.57 -20.16
CA ALA A 80 17.52 4.37 -20.27
C ALA A 80 18.29 5.44 -19.50
N ASP A 81 19.35 5.04 -18.80
CA ASP A 81 20.24 5.99 -18.14
C ASP A 81 21.09 6.75 -19.18
N ALA A 82 21.91 7.70 -18.72
CA ALA A 82 22.78 8.51 -19.59
C ALA A 82 23.82 7.68 -20.40
N ARG A 83 24.03 6.41 -20.04
CA ARG A 83 24.93 5.46 -20.72
C ARG A 83 24.17 4.50 -21.64
N GLY A 84 22.85 4.64 -21.75
CA GLY A 84 22.01 3.71 -22.50
C GLY A 84 21.78 2.38 -21.79
N GLU A 85 22.00 2.31 -20.46
CA GLU A 85 21.77 1.08 -19.67
C GLU A 85 20.38 1.08 -19.04
N ILE A 86 19.74 -0.09 -19.04
CA ILE A 86 18.49 -0.36 -18.32
C ILE A 86 18.67 -1.61 -17.45
N LEU A 87 18.42 -1.48 -16.15
CA LEU A 87 18.44 -2.59 -15.20
C LEU A 87 17.04 -3.19 -15.06
N ILE A 88 16.90 -4.49 -15.31
CA ILE A 88 15.64 -5.24 -15.19
C ILE A 88 15.77 -6.30 -14.11
N GLN A 89 14.82 -6.30 -13.17
CA GLN A 89 14.77 -7.20 -12.03
C GLN A 89 13.34 -7.74 -11.81
N PRO A 90 13.18 -8.92 -11.20
CA PRO A 90 11.87 -9.40 -10.78
C PRO A 90 11.23 -8.44 -9.76
N MET A 91 9.91 -8.52 -9.61
CA MET A 91 9.20 -7.82 -8.55
C MET A 91 9.70 -8.25 -7.15
N GLY A 92 9.73 -7.30 -6.22
CA GLY A 92 10.04 -7.51 -4.80
C GLY A 92 8.87 -8.11 -4.02
N ASN A 93 9.10 -8.38 -2.74
CA ASN A 93 8.14 -8.95 -1.78
C ASN A 93 7.48 -10.29 -2.20
N MET A 94 7.96 -10.90 -3.28
CA MET A 94 7.46 -12.15 -3.84
C MET A 94 8.66 -13.03 -4.20
N PRO A 95 8.66 -14.33 -3.84
CA PRO A 95 9.73 -15.24 -4.19
C PRO A 95 9.93 -15.33 -5.71
N VAL A 96 11.17 -15.36 -6.16
CA VAL A 96 11.51 -15.53 -7.59
C VAL A 96 11.42 -17.02 -7.94
N ILE A 97 10.63 -17.36 -8.95
CA ILE A 97 10.53 -18.72 -9.51
C ILE A 97 11.64 -18.91 -10.53
N LYS A 98 11.74 -18.01 -11.51
CA LYS A 98 12.76 -18.03 -12.57
C LYS A 98 12.88 -16.66 -13.21
N ASP A 99 14.11 -16.15 -13.33
CA ASP A 99 14.41 -14.86 -13.95
C ASP A 99 13.52 -13.72 -13.43
N LEU A 100 12.56 -13.26 -14.24
CA LEU A 100 11.63 -12.16 -13.93
C LEU A 100 10.25 -12.66 -13.47
N VAL A 101 10.05 -13.97 -13.38
CA VAL A 101 8.81 -14.60 -12.93
C VAL A 101 8.85 -14.80 -11.41
N VAL A 102 7.85 -14.26 -10.73
CA VAL A 102 7.69 -14.37 -9.27
C VAL A 102 6.46 -15.17 -8.89
N ASP A 103 6.48 -15.76 -7.69
CA ASP A 103 5.33 -16.39 -7.08
C ASP A 103 4.38 -15.33 -6.49
N MET A 104 3.17 -15.25 -7.03
CA MET A 104 2.13 -14.31 -6.61
C MET A 104 1.13 -14.92 -5.61
N THR A 105 1.37 -16.14 -5.12
CA THR A 105 0.44 -16.84 -4.21
C THR A 105 0.12 -16.01 -2.97
N SER A 106 1.12 -15.38 -2.36
CA SER A 106 0.89 -14.47 -1.22
C SER A 106 0.09 -13.24 -1.61
N PHE A 107 0.31 -12.68 -2.80
CA PHE A 107 -0.44 -11.53 -3.29
C PHE A 107 -1.94 -11.84 -3.40
N TRP A 108 -2.29 -12.99 -3.99
CA TRP A 108 -3.69 -13.44 -4.12
C TRP A 108 -4.32 -13.78 -2.77
N LYS A 109 -3.61 -14.52 -1.91
CA LYS A 109 -4.09 -14.86 -0.57
C LYS A 109 -4.46 -13.62 0.25
N HIS A 110 -3.66 -12.55 0.17
CA HIS A 110 -3.99 -11.31 0.88
C HIS A 110 -5.15 -10.54 0.23
N LEU A 111 -5.36 -10.67 -1.08
CA LEU A 111 -6.55 -10.12 -1.73
C LEU A 111 -7.81 -10.84 -1.26
N ASP A 112 -7.77 -12.16 -1.13
CA ASP A 112 -8.92 -12.95 -0.66
C ASP A 112 -9.28 -12.61 0.80
N GLN A 113 -8.29 -12.29 1.63
CA GLN A 113 -8.48 -11.90 3.03
C GLN A 113 -9.30 -10.62 3.23
N VAL A 114 -9.43 -9.76 2.21
CA VAL A 114 -10.26 -8.54 2.30
C VAL A 114 -11.67 -8.73 1.76
N ASP A 115 -12.08 -9.97 1.42
CA ASP A 115 -13.43 -10.24 0.93
C ASP A 115 -13.84 -9.31 -0.25
N PRO A 116 -13.09 -9.30 -1.37
CA PRO A 116 -13.03 -8.18 -2.34
C PRO A 116 -14.24 -8.10 -3.30
N TYR A 117 -15.38 -8.66 -2.92
CA TYR A 117 -16.61 -8.67 -3.70
C TYR A 117 -17.73 -7.95 -2.94
N VAL A 118 -18.67 -7.36 -3.68
CA VAL A 118 -19.85 -6.71 -3.08
C VAL A 118 -20.77 -7.81 -2.57
N SER A 119 -21.10 -7.78 -1.29
CA SER A 119 -22.15 -8.59 -0.69
C SER A 119 -23.45 -7.80 -0.72
N THR A 120 -24.54 -8.42 -1.15
CA THR A 120 -25.88 -7.84 -1.01
C THR A 120 -26.72 -8.75 -0.11
N ALA A 121 -27.49 -8.15 0.81
CA ALA A 121 -28.44 -8.89 1.65
C ALA A 121 -29.53 -9.57 0.82
N ALA A 122 -29.70 -9.10 -0.41
CA ALA A 122 -30.72 -9.51 -1.34
C ALA A 122 -30.48 -10.96 -1.80
N ARG A 123 -31.17 -11.90 -1.17
CA ARG A 123 -31.33 -13.28 -1.70
C ARG A 123 -32.00 -13.30 -3.08
N ARG A 124 -32.60 -12.19 -3.50
CA ARG A 124 -33.23 -11.99 -4.81
C ARG A 124 -32.71 -10.69 -5.42
N PRO A 125 -31.90 -10.76 -6.48
CA PRO A 125 -31.61 -9.59 -7.30
C PRO A 125 -32.92 -8.88 -7.67
N PRO A 126 -32.96 -7.54 -7.70
CA PRO A 126 -34.11 -6.84 -8.23
C PRO A 126 -34.39 -7.27 -9.67
N GLU A 127 -35.60 -6.99 -10.17
CA GLU A 127 -35.94 -7.26 -11.59
C GLU A 127 -35.01 -6.52 -12.56
N LYS A 128 -34.44 -5.40 -12.11
CA LYS A 128 -33.50 -4.54 -12.84
C LYS A 128 -32.15 -4.44 -12.10
N GLU A 129 -31.28 -3.52 -12.51
CA GLU A 129 -30.02 -3.22 -11.86
C GLU A 129 -30.19 -2.62 -10.45
N PHE A 130 -29.13 -2.75 -9.64
CA PHE A 130 -29.02 -1.99 -8.39
C PHE A 130 -28.78 -0.51 -8.71
N LEU A 131 -29.60 0.37 -8.14
CA LEU A 131 -29.49 1.81 -8.35
C LEU A 131 -28.23 2.36 -7.68
N GLN A 132 -27.52 3.20 -8.42
CA GLN A 132 -26.32 3.91 -7.96
C GLN A 132 -26.28 5.28 -8.63
N THR A 133 -26.20 6.35 -7.84
CA THR A 133 -26.08 7.71 -8.39
C THR A 133 -24.69 7.97 -8.98
N PRO A 134 -24.51 8.98 -9.84
CA PRO A 134 -23.18 9.35 -10.34
C PRO A 134 -22.15 9.61 -9.23
N GLU A 135 -22.57 10.26 -8.13
CA GLU A 135 -21.71 10.56 -6.98
C GLU A 135 -21.27 9.27 -6.26
N GLN A 136 -22.21 8.35 -6.03
CA GLN A 136 -21.92 7.04 -5.44
C GLN A 136 -20.98 6.22 -6.35
N ARG A 137 -21.17 6.29 -7.67
CA ARG A 137 -20.30 5.61 -8.65
C ARG A 137 -18.90 6.21 -8.66
N ALA A 138 -18.78 7.54 -8.53
CA ALA A 138 -17.50 8.24 -8.50
C ALA A 138 -16.66 7.85 -7.27
N ALA A 139 -17.28 7.60 -6.13
CA ALA A 139 -16.60 7.21 -4.89
C ALA A 139 -15.79 5.89 -5.01
N VAL A 140 -16.19 4.99 -5.92
CA VAL A 140 -15.53 3.68 -6.15
C VAL A 140 -14.70 3.62 -7.42
N GLU A 141 -14.76 4.62 -8.29
CA GLU A 141 -14.12 4.64 -9.62
C GLU A 141 -12.61 4.43 -9.54
N GLN A 142 -11.95 5.27 -8.75
CA GLN A 142 -10.49 5.29 -8.67
C GLN A 142 -9.91 3.95 -8.19
N ALA A 143 -10.52 3.36 -7.16
CA ALA A 143 -10.13 2.04 -6.66
C ALA A 143 -10.56 0.89 -7.60
N GLY A 144 -11.62 1.10 -8.37
CA GLY A 144 -12.10 0.21 -9.43
C GLY A 144 -11.04 -0.05 -10.50
N ASN A 145 -10.26 0.97 -10.88
CA ASN A 145 -9.24 0.93 -11.95
C ASN A 145 -8.02 0.04 -11.65
N CYS A 146 -7.94 -0.57 -10.47
CA CYS A 146 -6.85 -1.49 -10.14
C CYS A 146 -6.89 -2.76 -11.01
N ILE A 147 -5.85 -2.93 -11.83
CA ILE A 147 -5.59 -4.08 -12.72
C ILE A 147 -4.84 -5.24 -12.06
N LEU A 148 -4.63 -5.18 -10.74
CA LEU A 148 -3.97 -6.24 -9.95
C LEU A 148 -2.57 -6.65 -10.46
N CYS A 149 -1.80 -5.67 -10.96
CA CYS A 149 -0.46 -5.91 -11.51
C CYS A 149 0.62 -6.26 -10.47
N GLY A 150 0.40 -5.97 -9.18
CA GLY A 150 1.35 -6.25 -8.11
C GLY A 150 2.45 -5.21 -7.87
N ALA A 151 2.56 -4.15 -8.69
CA ALA A 151 3.61 -3.12 -8.55
C ALA A 151 3.63 -2.47 -7.16
N CYS A 152 2.47 -2.11 -6.61
CA CYS A 152 2.38 -1.53 -5.26
C CYS A 152 2.77 -2.52 -4.16
N TYR A 153 2.50 -3.82 -4.36
CA TYR A 153 2.89 -4.87 -3.41
C TYR A 153 4.40 -5.10 -3.43
N SER A 154 5.01 -5.06 -4.62
CA SER A 154 6.45 -5.19 -4.83
C SER A 154 7.27 -4.16 -4.05
N GLU A 155 6.82 -2.90 -4.02
CA GLU A 155 7.56 -1.78 -3.44
C GLU A 155 7.13 -1.42 -2.00
N CYS A 156 6.29 -2.24 -1.37
CA CYS A 156 5.75 -1.92 -0.05
C CYS A 156 6.73 -2.30 1.08
N ASN A 157 7.36 -1.31 1.70
CA ASN A 157 8.26 -1.52 2.84
C ASN A 157 7.55 -2.18 4.04
N SER A 158 6.27 -1.85 4.28
CA SER A 158 5.50 -2.48 5.37
C SER A 158 5.35 -3.98 5.13
N ARG A 159 5.21 -4.41 3.86
CA ARG A 159 5.12 -5.82 3.50
C ARG A 159 6.47 -6.52 3.55
N GLU A 160 7.55 -5.82 3.21
CA GLU A 160 8.93 -6.33 3.33
C GLU A 160 9.25 -6.73 4.77
N VAL A 161 8.86 -5.89 5.74
CA VAL A 161 9.11 -6.11 7.17
C VAL A 161 8.10 -7.05 7.82
N ASN A 162 6.81 -6.94 7.46
CA ASN A 162 5.74 -7.75 8.03
C ASN A 162 5.02 -8.57 6.95
N PRO A 163 5.30 -9.88 6.84
CA PRO A 163 4.65 -10.75 5.88
C PRO A 163 3.15 -10.92 6.05
N ASN A 164 2.61 -10.65 7.24
CA ASN A 164 1.18 -10.74 7.52
C ASN A 164 0.41 -9.49 7.07
N PHE A 165 1.09 -8.38 6.76
CA PHE A 165 0.42 -7.20 6.25
C PHE A 165 -0.20 -7.49 4.88
N VAL A 166 -1.51 -7.30 4.77
CA VAL A 166 -2.29 -7.67 3.56
C VAL A 166 -1.83 -6.93 2.30
N GLY A 167 -1.23 -5.75 2.48
CA GLY A 167 -0.64 -5.00 1.38
C GLY A 167 -1.59 -3.98 0.74
N PRO A 168 -1.01 -3.07 -0.08
CA PRO A 168 -1.75 -1.95 -0.64
C PRO A 168 -2.80 -2.33 -1.69
N HIS A 169 -2.57 -3.38 -2.48
CA HIS A 169 -3.54 -3.82 -3.50
C HIS A 169 -4.84 -4.32 -2.87
N ALA A 170 -4.73 -5.10 -1.79
CA ALA A 170 -5.85 -5.66 -1.06
C ALA A 170 -6.64 -4.53 -0.41
N LEU A 171 -5.97 -3.60 0.28
CA LEU A 171 -6.65 -2.48 0.94
C LEU A 171 -7.28 -1.48 -0.05
N ALA A 172 -6.72 -1.29 -1.25
CA ALA A 172 -7.40 -0.52 -2.29
C ALA A 172 -8.72 -1.19 -2.71
N LYS A 173 -8.75 -2.53 -2.85
CA LYS A 173 -10.01 -3.26 -3.12
C LYS A 173 -10.95 -3.27 -1.91
N ALA A 174 -10.41 -3.31 -0.69
CA ALA A 174 -11.18 -3.19 0.54
C ALA A 174 -11.93 -1.85 0.62
N GLN A 175 -11.25 -0.74 0.30
CA GLN A 175 -11.89 0.58 0.25
C GLN A 175 -12.97 0.62 -0.83
N ARG A 176 -12.71 0.03 -2.01
CA ARG A 176 -13.69 -0.03 -3.10
C ARG A 176 -14.99 -0.70 -2.68
N VAL A 177 -14.93 -1.78 -1.88
CA VAL A 177 -16.15 -2.45 -1.38
C VAL A 177 -16.78 -1.72 -0.20
N MET A 178 -16.01 -1.04 0.66
CA MET A 178 -16.57 -0.21 1.75
C MET A 178 -17.34 1.00 1.23
N ALA A 179 -16.83 1.64 0.19
CA ALA A 179 -17.44 2.82 -0.42
C ALA A 179 -18.59 2.48 -1.40
N ASP A 180 -18.81 1.20 -1.71
CA ASP A 180 -19.87 0.78 -2.64
C ASP A 180 -21.21 0.73 -1.90
N ASN A 181 -22.16 1.61 -2.27
CA ASN A 181 -23.49 1.68 -1.65
C ASN A 181 -24.33 0.41 -1.79
N ARG A 182 -23.90 -0.52 -2.65
CA ARG A 182 -24.55 -1.81 -2.85
C ARG A 182 -24.09 -2.86 -1.83
N ASP A 183 -22.99 -2.61 -1.11
CA ASP A 183 -22.48 -3.55 -0.11
C ASP A 183 -23.26 -3.45 1.20
N ASP A 184 -23.68 -4.59 1.74
CA ASP A 184 -24.47 -4.68 2.98
C ASP A 184 -23.66 -5.12 4.22
N ARG A 185 -22.34 -5.34 4.06
CA ARG A 185 -21.47 -5.92 5.10
C ARG A 185 -20.53 -4.90 5.75
N THR A 186 -20.91 -3.62 5.77
CA THR A 186 -20.09 -2.52 6.29
C THR A 186 -19.54 -2.82 7.69
N ALA A 187 -20.39 -3.25 8.63
CA ALA A 187 -19.98 -3.52 10.00
C ALA A 187 -18.97 -4.69 10.11
N GLN A 188 -19.18 -5.77 9.35
CA GLN A 188 -18.26 -6.91 9.31
C GLN A 188 -16.91 -6.51 8.70
N ARG A 189 -16.95 -5.70 7.64
CA ARG A 189 -15.74 -5.14 6.99
C ARG A 189 -14.98 -4.22 7.93
N HIS A 190 -15.67 -3.35 8.65
CA HIS A 190 -15.04 -2.48 9.65
C HIS A 190 -14.31 -3.30 10.72
N ALA A 191 -14.98 -4.32 11.27
CA ALA A 191 -14.37 -5.22 12.26
C ALA A 191 -13.13 -5.95 11.70
N LEU A 192 -13.19 -6.41 10.44
CA LEU A 192 -12.08 -7.07 9.76
C LEU A 192 -10.90 -6.13 9.52
N TYR A 193 -11.14 -4.97 8.91
CA TYR A 193 -10.07 -4.05 8.52
C TYR A 193 -9.49 -3.25 9.69
N ASN A 194 -10.15 -3.28 10.84
CA ASN A 194 -9.63 -2.74 12.09
C ASN A 194 -8.58 -3.65 12.75
N GLN A 195 -8.26 -4.82 12.17
CA GLN A 195 -7.18 -5.67 12.66
C GLN A 195 -5.79 -5.06 12.32
N PRO A 196 -4.74 -5.33 13.14
CA PRO A 196 -3.40 -4.75 12.94
C PRO A 196 -2.78 -5.01 11.57
N GLU A 197 -3.08 -6.18 10.97
CA GLU A 197 -2.55 -6.66 9.69
C GLU A 197 -3.15 -5.95 8.47
N PHE A 198 -4.23 -5.18 8.67
CA PHE A 198 -4.97 -4.47 7.62
C PHE A 198 -4.58 -3.00 7.59
N ALA A 199 -5.55 -2.08 7.72
CA ALA A 199 -5.33 -0.66 7.51
C ALA A 199 -4.19 -0.12 8.38
N TRP A 200 -4.01 -0.63 9.59
CA TRP A 200 -3.01 -0.17 10.57
C TRP A 200 -1.58 -0.61 10.28
N GLY A 201 -1.36 -1.64 9.47
CA GLY A 201 -0.01 -2.11 9.11
C GLY A 201 0.78 -1.17 8.18
N CYS A 202 0.08 -0.24 7.50
CA CYS A 202 0.72 0.71 6.58
C CYS A 202 1.54 1.79 7.31
N THR A 203 2.80 1.98 6.92
CA THR A 203 3.69 3.02 7.47
C THR A 203 3.69 4.34 6.68
N ARG A 204 2.85 4.45 5.64
CA ARG A 204 2.68 5.65 4.80
C ARG A 204 3.95 6.12 4.05
N CYS A 205 4.75 5.17 3.55
CA CYS A 205 5.96 5.48 2.76
C CYS A 205 5.71 5.95 1.30
N PHE A 206 4.45 6.05 0.87
CA PHE A 206 4.01 6.57 -0.44
C PHE A 206 4.40 5.77 -1.70
N TYR A 207 5.36 4.84 -1.65
CA TYR A 207 5.81 4.10 -2.84
C TYR A 207 4.70 3.39 -3.63
N CYS A 208 3.65 2.91 -2.96
CA CYS A 208 2.51 2.29 -3.64
C CYS A 208 1.74 3.22 -4.57
N ASN A 209 1.69 4.52 -4.27
CA ASN A 209 1.06 5.53 -5.12
C ASN A 209 1.97 5.86 -6.30
N GLU A 210 3.27 6.07 -6.02
CA GLU A 210 4.27 6.43 -7.03
C GLU A 210 4.36 5.40 -8.16
N VAL A 211 4.30 4.10 -7.84
CA VAL A 211 4.45 3.03 -8.84
C VAL A 211 3.13 2.56 -9.45
N CYS A 212 1.99 3.14 -9.09
CA CYS A 212 0.70 2.67 -9.59
C CYS A 212 0.47 3.14 -11.04
N PRO A 213 0.42 2.23 -12.04
CA PRO A 213 0.27 2.63 -13.44
C PRO A 213 -1.14 3.15 -13.77
N MET A 214 -2.12 2.87 -12.91
CA MET A 214 -3.54 3.20 -13.13
C MET A 214 -4.05 4.35 -12.25
N GLY A 215 -3.17 5.02 -11.50
CA GLY A 215 -3.57 6.15 -10.66
C GLY A 215 -4.57 5.80 -9.54
N VAL A 216 -4.59 4.54 -9.09
CA VAL A 216 -5.49 4.05 -8.02
C VAL A 216 -5.22 4.72 -6.67
N GLN A 217 -3.99 5.17 -6.47
CA GLN A 217 -3.50 5.77 -5.21
C GLN A 217 -3.79 4.89 -3.98
N PRO A 218 -3.20 3.68 -3.87
CA PRO A 218 -3.51 2.75 -2.79
C PRO A 218 -3.33 3.31 -1.37
N LEU A 219 -2.35 4.19 -1.13
CA LEU A 219 -2.17 4.83 0.18
C LEU A 219 -3.38 5.66 0.57
N ASP A 220 -3.96 6.36 -0.39
CA ASP A 220 -5.04 7.30 -0.16
C ASP A 220 -6.32 6.51 0.13
N GLN A 221 -6.52 5.38 -0.58
CA GLN A 221 -7.57 4.42 -0.24
C GLN A 221 -7.39 3.83 1.18
N ILE A 222 -6.15 3.52 1.59
CA ILE A 222 -5.86 3.09 2.97
C ILE A 222 -6.19 4.21 3.97
N GLN A 223 -5.92 5.48 3.65
CA GLN A 223 -6.26 6.59 4.54
C GLN A 223 -7.77 6.76 4.68
N LYS A 224 -8.56 6.58 3.61
CA LYS A 224 -10.03 6.59 3.69
C LYS A 224 -10.55 5.51 4.65
N ILE A 225 -10.06 4.27 4.53
CA ILE A 225 -10.39 3.19 5.46
C ILE A 225 -10.06 3.60 6.91
N ARG A 226 -8.85 4.13 7.15
CA ARG A 226 -8.46 4.56 8.51
C ARG A 226 -9.36 5.66 9.05
N HIS A 227 -9.75 6.61 8.20
CA HIS A 227 -10.64 7.70 8.58
C HIS A 227 -12.02 7.15 8.98
N GLU A 228 -12.63 6.33 8.14
CA GLU A 228 -13.91 5.68 8.41
C GLU A 228 -13.88 4.84 9.70
N LEU A 229 -12.81 4.07 9.93
CA LEU A 229 -12.63 3.31 11.17
C LEU A 229 -12.49 4.20 12.42
N LEU A 230 -11.89 5.38 12.29
CA LEU A 230 -11.70 6.31 13.40
C LEU A 230 -13.01 7.02 13.78
N THR A 231 -13.85 7.34 12.79
CA THR A 231 -15.14 8.01 12.97
C THR A 231 -16.24 7.04 13.37
N ASP A 232 -16.09 5.74 13.09
CA ASP A 232 -16.99 4.70 13.57
C ASP A 232 -17.02 4.65 15.11
N LYS A 233 -18.18 5.03 15.67
CA LYS A 233 -18.45 5.01 17.12
C LYS A 233 -18.74 3.60 17.64
N ALA A 234 -19.17 2.68 16.78
CA ALA A 234 -19.44 1.29 17.14
C ALA A 234 -18.18 0.42 17.11
N ALA A 235 -17.13 0.84 16.38
CA ALA A 235 -15.87 0.12 16.33
C ALA A 235 -15.18 0.07 17.71
N GLN A 236 -14.83 -1.15 18.15
CA GLN A 236 -14.02 -1.32 19.36
C GLN A 236 -12.61 -0.72 19.14
N PRO A 237 -12.15 0.20 20.01
CA PRO A 237 -10.89 0.88 19.79
C PRO A 237 -9.73 -0.08 20.03
N ASN A 238 -8.98 -0.38 18.97
CA ASN A 238 -7.71 -1.10 19.07
C ASN A 238 -6.58 -0.14 19.52
N THR A 239 -5.37 -0.66 19.70
CA THR A 239 -4.21 0.14 20.12
C THR A 239 -3.88 1.27 19.13
N ALA A 240 -4.02 1.06 17.83
CA ALA A 240 -3.73 2.08 16.81
C ALA A 240 -4.76 3.24 16.84
N MET A 241 -6.04 2.92 17.03
CA MET A 241 -7.11 3.90 17.22
C MET A 241 -6.91 4.68 18.52
N ARG A 242 -6.60 3.98 19.63
CA ARG A 242 -6.27 4.62 20.91
C ARG A 242 -5.08 5.56 20.75
N HIS A 243 -4.01 5.12 20.10
CA HIS A 243 -2.85 5.94 19.80
C HIS A 243 -3.22 7.25 19.09
N ARG A 244 -4.01 7.18 18.02
CA ARG A 244 -4.45 8.38 17.30
C ARG A 244 -5.38 9.27 18.13
N ARG A 245 -6.37 8.70 18.82
CA ARG A 245 -7.34 9.44 19.63
C ARG A 245 -6.66 10.16 20.81
N VAL A 246 -5.77 9.48 21.52
CA VAL A 246 -4.99 10.05 22.63
C VAL A 246 -4.08 11.17 22.14
N MET A 247 -3.42 10.98 20.99
CA MET A 247 -2.52 11.99 20.41
C MET A 247 -3.27 13.28 20.09
N VAL A 248 -4.42 13.18 19.39
CA VAL A 248 -5.25 14.34 19.06
C VAL A 248 -5.76 15.02 20.33
N ARG A 249 -6.20 14.24 21.34
CA ARG A 249 -6.65 14.80 22.63
C ARG A 249 -5.53 15.58 23.34
N GLN A 250 -4.33 15.02 23.48
CA GLN A 250 -3.22 15.70 24.16
C GLN A 250 -2.78 16.98 23.43
N ILE A 251 -2.73 16.95 22.10
CA ILE A 251 -2.42 18.14 21.29
C ILE A 251 -3.51 19.19 21.46
N LYS A 252 -4.79 18.81 21.53
CA LYS A 252 -5.91 19.74 21.78
C LYS A 252 -5.87 20.36 23.19
N GLU A 253 -5.39 19.60 24.18
CA GLU A 253 -5.32 20.03 25.57
C GLU A 253 -4.10 20.90 25.87
N SER A 254 -2.96 20.62 25.24
CA SER A 254 -1.67 21.23 25.61
C SER A 254 -0.85 21.81 24.44
N GLY A 255 -1.30 21.63 23.20
CA GLY A 255 -0.65 22.10 21.98
C GLY A 255 0.50 21.23 21.48
N TRP A 256 0.97 20.26 22.26
CA TRP A 256 1.90 19.23 21.79
C TRP A 256 1.75 17.92 22.57
N LEU A 257 2.60 16.93 22.28
CA LEU A 257 2.49 15.57 22.84
C LEU A 257 3.21 15.47 24.20
N ASP A 258 2.53 14.95 25.22
CA ASP A 258 3.18 14.55 26.47
C ASP A 258 3.66 13.11 26.34
N GLU A 259 4.90 12.92 25.88
CA GLU A 259 5.47 11.59 25.60
C GLU A 259 5.40 10.64 26.80
N ALA A 260 5.51 11.15 28.03
CA ALA A 260 5.51 10.34 29.25
C ALA A 260 4.13 9.72 29.49
N SER A 261 3.09 10.56 29.47
CA SER A 261 1.73 10.11 29.72
C SER A 261 1.10 9.45 28.49
N PHE A 262 1.58 9.78 27.28
CA PHE A 262 1.05 9.25 26.02
C PHE A 262 1.09 7.73 25.99
N ALA A 263 2.26 7.12 26.23
CA ALA A 263 2.41 5.66 26.20
C ALA A 263 1.46 4.97 27.20
N LEU A 264 1.33 5.52 28.40
CA LEU A 264 0.44 5.02 29.45
C LEU A 264 -1.03 5.15 29.06
N GLN A 265 -1.43 6.28 28.49
CA GLN A 265 -2.81 6.54 28.05
C GLN A 265 -3.20 5.66 26.85
N VAL A 266 -2.27 5.33 25.96
CA VAL A 266 -2.52 4.47 24.78
C VAL A 266 -2.69 3.00 25.17
N VAL A 267 -1.83 2.50 26.07
CA VAL A 267 -1.93 1.13 26.60
C VAL A 267 -3.16 1.01 27.50
N GLY A 268 -3.50 2.06 28.25
CA GLY A 268 -4.68 2.09 29.09
C GLY A 268 -4.59 1.05 30.21
N ARG A 269 -5.57 0.14 30.28
CA ARG A 269 -5.68 -0.91 31.32
C ARG A 269 -5.05 -2.26 30.93
N ASP A 270 -4.32 -2.33 29.81
CA ASP A 270 -3.65 -3.56 29.40
C ASP A 270 -2.38 -3.81 30.23
N PHE A 271 -2.51 -4.68 31.25
CA PHE A 271 -1.41 -5.06 32.14
C PHE A 271 -0.18 -5.60 31.41
N LYS A 272 -0.38 -6.38 30.33
CA LYS A 272 0.74 -6.96 29.57
C LYS A 272 1.46 -5.88 28.77
N GLY A 273 0.71 -4.97 28.15
CA GLY A 273 1.24 -3.81 27.47
C GLY A 273 2.05 -2.90 28.41
N LEU A 274 1.55 -2.68 29.63
CA LEU A 274 2.23 -1.88 30.66
C LEU A 274 3.56 -2.51 31.08
N TRP A 275 3.59 -3.84 31.27
CA TRP A 275 4.81 -4.56 31.62
C TRP A 275 5.89 -4.42 30.52
N ASN A 276 5.48 -4.45 29.25
CA ASN A 276 6.40 -4.28 28.12
C ASN A 276 7.03 -2.88 28.03
N LEU A 277 6.45 -1.87 28.67
CA LEU A 277 7.01 -0.50 28.71
C LEU A 277 8.11 -0.34 29.77
N VAL A 278 8.15 -1.19 30.80
CA VAL A 278 9.11 -1.07 31.92
C VAL A 278 10.57 -1.07 31.44
N PRO A 279 11.03 -1.98 30.56
CA PRO A 279 12.42 -1.98 30.09
C PRO A 279 12.79 -0.74 29.28
N LEU A 280 11.82 -0.12 28.60
CA LEU A 280 12.03 1.14 27.90
C LEU A 280 12.16 2.30 28.90
N GLY A 281 11.26 2.37 29.89
CA GLY A 281 11.30 3.38 30.94
C GLY A 281 12.62 3.36 31.72
N VAL A 282 13.10 2.19 32.12
CA VAL A 282 14.39 2.03 32.81
C VAL A 282 15.56 2.53 31.95
N ARG A 283 15.58 2.20 30.64
CA ARG A 283 16.62 2.67 29.72
C ARG A 283 16.59 4.19 29.52
N MET A 284 15.40 4.79 29.48
CA MET A 284 15.25 6.24 29.38
C MET A 284 15.70 6.95 30.65
N ALA A 285 15.32 6.43 31.81
CA ALA A 285 15.74 6.96 33.11
C ALA A 285 17.26 6.87 33.29
N ALA A 286 17.87 5.72 32.97
CA ALA A 286 19.31 5.53 33.03
C ALA A 286 20.10 6.50 32.13
N LYS A 287 19.48 6.98 31.03
CA LYS A 287 20.08 7.98 30.13
C LYS A 287 19.69 9.42 30.46
N GLY A 288 18.95 9.66 31.55
CA GLY A 288 18.45 10.99 31.91
C GLY A 288 17.47 11.58 30.88
N LYS A 289 16.87 10.74 30.02
CA LYS A 289 15.97 11.14 28.93
C LYS A 289 14.49 10.93 29.28
N MET A 290 14.16 10.79 30.56
CA MET A 290 12.77 10.61 30.97
C MET A 290 12.08 11.99 31.06
N PRO A 291 11.02 12.25 30.26
CA PRO A 291 10.31 13.51 30.31
C PRO A 291 9.46 13.58 31.58
N LEU A 292 9.92 14.34 32.58
CA LEU A 292 9.25 14.46 33.89
C LEU A 292 8.33 15.67 34.02
N ARG A 293 8.41 16.63 33.10
CA ARG A 293 7.61 17.86 33.12
C ARG A 293 7.00 18.10 31.75
N HIS A 294 5.68 18.16 31.70
CA HIS A 294 4.92 18.62 30.55
C HIS A 294 4.52 20.08 30.75
N ARG A 295 4.70 20.93 29.74
CA ARG A 295 4.26 22.32 29.75
C ARG A 295 3.46 22.60 28.48
N PRO A 296 2.22 23.10 28.59
CA PRO A 296 1.46 23.55 27.43
C PRO A 296 2.19 24.67 26.69
N ILE A 297 1.98 24.77 25.38
CA ILE A 297 2.44 25.92 24.59
C ILE A 297 1.60 27.16 24.93
N GLU A 298 2.18 28.35 24.76
CA GLU A 298 1.50 29.62 25.03
C GLU A 298 0.23 29.80 24.17
N ASN A 299 0.28 29.40 22.90
CA ASN A 299 -0.84 29.53 21.94
C ASN A 299 -1.75 28.29 21.85
N CYS A 300 -1.94 27.57 22.95
CA CYS A 300 -2.73 26.33 22.94
C CYS A 300 -4.20 26.53 22.49
N ALA A 301 -4.77 27.70 22.75
CA ALA A 301 -6.12 28.04 22.30
C ALA A 301 -6.24 28.01 20.77
N GLN A 302 -5.29 28.63 20.07
CA GLN A 302 -5.27 28.65 18.60
C GLN A 302 -5.17 27.24 17.99
N VAL A 303 -4.35 26.36 18.59
CA VAL A 303 -4.25 24.96 18.16
C VAL A 303 -5.56 24.21 18.36
N ARG A 304 -6.24 24.46 19.48
CA ARG A 304 -7.53 23.86 19.78
C ARG A 304 -8.60 24.30 18.78
N ASP A 305 -8.67 25.60 18.51
CA ASP A 305 -9.64 26.19 17.59
C ASP A 305 -9.46 25.63 16.18
N LEU A 306 -8.21 25.53 15.70
CA LEU A 306 -7.89 24.93 14.39
C LEU A 306 -8.34 23.47 14.30
N ILE A 307 -8.10 22.67 15.34
CA ILE A 307 -8.55 21.27 15.37
C ILE A 307 -10.07 21.18 15.34
N GLU A 308 -10.77 22.05 16.06
CA GLU A 308 -12.23 22.08 16.09
C GLU A 308 -12.84 22.54 14.77
N GLU A 309 -12.21 23.49 14.08
CA GLU A 309 -12.63 23.96 12.76
C GLU A 309 -12.53 22.84 11.72
N ILE A 310 -11.38 22.15 11.65
CA ILE A 310 -11.18 21.00 10.76
C ILE A 310 -12.20 19.89 11.06
N GLN A 311 -12.47 19.61 12.35
CA GLN A 311 -13.47 18.61 12.74
C GLN A 311 -14.90 19.00 12.34
N LYS A 312 -15.22 20.30 12.25
CA LYS A 312 -16.51 20.77 11.76
C LYS A 312 -16.61 20.62 10.24
N GLU A 313 -15.55 20.92 9.50
CA GLU A 313 -15.48 20.71 8.05
C GLU A 313 -15.62 19.23 7.68
N ASP A 314 -14.89 18.35 8.38
CA ASP A 314 -14.98 16.89 8.22
C ASP A 314 -16.38 16.34 8.52
N ALA A 315 -17.14 16.99 9.41
CA ALA A 315 -18.52 16.57 9.73
C ALA A 315 -19.57 17.07 8.73
N GLN A 316 -19.21 18.02 7.87
CA GLN A 316 -20.08 18.62 6.85
C GLN A 316 -19.82 18.05 5.45
N SER A 317 -18.73 17.32 5.26
CA SER A 317 -18.32 16.67 4.00
C SER A 317 -18.68 15.19 3.95
#